data_AF-A0A7S1V0W8-F1
#
_entry.id   AF-A0A7S1V0W8-F1
#
_cell.length_a   1.000
_cell.length_b   1.000
_cell.length_c   1.000
_cell.angle_alpha   90.00
_cell.angle_beta   90.00
_cell.angle_gamma   90.00
#
_symmetry.space_group_name_H-M   'P 1'
#
loop_
_entity.id
_entity.type
_entity.pdbx_description
1 polymer ?
#
loop_
_entity_poly.entity_id
_entity_poly.type
_entity_poly.pdbx_seq_one_letter_code
_entity_poly.pdbx_strand_id
1 'polypeptide(L)'
;FPSQVYHLDLNRIASNFRVRNLGSRHTSTCLVHMYEASPKVTALAKDKRANKNPRVFARALSFVLDFSSSSFEHLLVDALNAMDVVNLKSKADNHLFVNLVGESENIVLDPVVVEQITVDILKRHSERIAGLGISEVETRIVCCLARDSPPIALR
;
A
#
# COMPACT_ATOMS: atom_id res chain seq x y z
N PHE A 1 19.28 4.69 -8.80
CA PHE A 1 18.10 4.32 -7.98
C PHE A 1 17.22 3.22 -8.59
N PRO A 2 17.68 1.96 -8.75
CA PRO A 2 16.81 0.81 -9.10
C PRO A 2 16.44 -0.08 -7.91
N SER A 3 17.12 0.06 -6.76
CA SER A 3 17.04 -0.89 -5.63
C SER A 3 15.75 -0.82 -4.81
N GLN A 4 14.95 0.25 -4.92
CA GLN A 4 13.70 0.38 -4.14
C GLN A 4 12.47 -0.13 -4.88
N VAL A 5 12.58 -0.42 -6.19
CA VAL A 5 11.43 -0.81 -7.04
C VAL A 5 10.82 -2.14 -6.60
N TYR A 6 11.62 -3.05 -6.03
CA TYR A 6 11.10 -4.34 -5.55
C TYR A 6 10.10 -4.17 -4.40
N HIS A 7 10.27 -3.14 -3.56
CA HIS A 7 9.36 -2.87 -2.46
C HIS A 7 7.97 -2.41 -2.92
N LEU A 8 7.82 -1.98 -4.17
CA LEU A 8 6.54 -1.51 -4.72
C LEU A 8 5.63 -2.64 -5.19
N ASP A 9 6.14 -3.87 -5.29
CA ASP A 9 5.41 -5.06 -5.72
C ASP A 9 4.65 -4.87 -7.06
N LEU A 10 5.27 -4.13 -7.99
CA LEU A 10 4.64 -3.74 -9.25
C LEU A 10 4.34 -4.94 -10.17
N ASN A 11 5.05 -6.05 -10.02
CA ASN A 11 4.81 -7.26 -10.80
C ASN A 11 3.40 -7.80 -10.59
N ARG A 12 2.84 -7.69 -9.37
CA ARG A 12 1.46 -8.10 -9.08
C ARG A 12 0.45 -7.26 -9.86
N ILE A 13 0.70 -5.97 -10.04
CA ILE A 13 -0.16 -5.09 -10.85
C ILE A 13 0.07 -5.34 -12.35
N ALA A 14 1.33 -5.30 -12.77
CA ALA A 14 1.72 -5.36 -14.17
C ALA A 14 1.36 -6.70 -14.83
N SER A 15 1.14 -7.77 -14.06
CA SER A 15 0.63 -9.04 -14.57
C SER A 15 -0.72 -8.88 -15.29
N ASN A 16 -1.68 -8.19 -14.67
CA ASN A 16 -3.07 -8.08 -15.14
C ASN A 16 -3.42 -6.71 -15.75
N PHE A 17 -2.60 -5.68 -15.52
CA PHE A 17 -2.88 -4.31 -15.94
C PHE A 17 -1.79 -3.72 -16.83
N ARG A 18 -2.19 -2.79 -17.70
CA ARG A 18 -1.28 -1.83 -18.34
C ARG A 18 -1.12 -0.65 -17.40
N VAL A 19 0.11 -0.40 -16.96
CA VAL A 19 0.40 0.53 -15.87
C VAL A 19 1.03 1.81 -16.42
N ARG A 20 0.54 2.96 -15.97
CA ARG A 20 1.06 4.29 -16.28
C ARG A 20 1.38 5.01 -14.98
N ASN A 21 2.59 5.56 -14.87
CA ASN A 21 3.01 6.34 -13.71
C ASN A 21 2.23 7.68 -13.68
N LEU A 22 1.66 8.01 -12.51
CA LEU A 22 0.96 9.29 -12.26
C LEU A 22 1.83 10.29 -11.49
N GLY A 23 2.95 9.84 -10.95
CA GLY A 23 3.90 10.61 -10.17
C GLY A 23 4.29 9.89 -8.87
N SER A 24 5.19 10.54 -8.14
CA SER A 24 5.57 10.16 -6.78
C SER A 24 5.56 11.37 -5.88
N ARG A 25 5.31 11.16 -4.58
CA ARG A 25 5.41 12.20 -3.55
C ARG A 25 6.26 11.71 -2.41
N HIS A 26 7.23 12.52 -2.00
CA HIS A 26 7.91 12.37 -0.73
C HIS A 26 7.11 13.12 0.32
N THR A 27 6.72 12.44 1.39
CA THR A 27 6.13 13.04 2.58
C THR A 27 7.13 12.97 3.73
N SER A 28 6.72 13.41 4.92
CA SER A 28 7.56 13.31 6.12
C SER A 28 7.75 11.86 6.56
N THR A 29 6.81 10.97 6.26
CA THR A 29 6.84 9.57 6.72
C THR A 29 7.02 8.55 5.62
N CYS A 30 6.69 8.85 4.35
CA CYS A 30 6.76 7.85 3.30
C CYS A 30 7.02 8.43 1.91
N LEU A 31 7.41 7.54 1.01
CA LEU A 31 7.46 7.77 -0.42
C LEU A 31 6.26 7.08 -1.06
N VAL A 32 5.35 7.86 -1.64
CA VAL A 32 4.13 7.37 -2.27
C VAL A 32 4.29 7.39 -3.78
N HIS A 33 4.24 6.23 -4.41
CA HIS A 33 4.20 6.09 -5.87
C HIS A 33 2.78 5.79 -6.33
N MET A 34 2.32 6.48 -7.36
CA MET A 34 0.94 6.34 -7.86
C MET A 34 0.93 5.91 -9.31
N TYR A 35 0.03 4.98 -9.60
CA TYR A 35 -0.09 4.37 -10.92
C TYR A 35 -1.54 4.27 -11.34
N GLU A 36 -1.83 4.70 -12.57
CA GLU A 36 -3.09 4.37 -13.24
C GLU A 36 -2.91 3.02 -13.93
N ALA A 37 -3.84 2.12 -13.72
CA ALA A 37 -3.77 0.75 -14.19
C ALA A 37 -5.06 0.41 -14.96
N SER A 38 -4.92 0.23 -16.28
CA SER A 38 -6.02 -0.22 -17.14
C SER A 38 -5.99 -1.74 -17.30
N PRO A 39 -7.10 -2.47 -17.08
CA PRO A 39 -7.13 -3.92 -17.22
C PRO A 39 -6.68 -4.38 -18.62
N LYS A 40 -5.83 -5.41 -18.69
CA LYS A 40 -5.47 -6.04 -19.97
C LYS A 40 -6.63 -6.86 -20.50
N VAL A 41 -6.79 -6.88 -21.83
CA VAL A 41 -7.79 -7.74 -22.51
C VAL A 41 -7.62 -9.21 -22.12
N THR A 42 -6.39 -9.69 -21.98
CA THR A 42 -6.10 -11.07 -21.57
C THR A 42 -6.50 -11.38 -20.12
N ALA A 43 -6.49 -10.38 -19.23
CA ALA A 43 -6.98 -10.53 -17.87
C ALA A 43 -8.51 -10.56 -17.84
N LEU A 44 -9.16 -9.64 -18.57
CA LEU A 44 -10.62 -9.58 -18.71
C LEU A 44 -11.21 -10.83 -19.40
N ALA A 45 -10.43 -11.50 -20.25
CA ALA A 45 -10.86 -12.75 -20.88
C ALA A 45 -11.01 -13.90 -19.86
N LYS A 46 -10.27 -13.86 -18.74
CA LYS A 46 -10.35 -14.86 -17.67
C LYS A 46 -11.58 -14.68 -16.78
N ASP A 47 -12.05 -13.45 -16.65
CA ASP A 47 -13.25 -13.11 -15.88
C ASP A 47 -14.07 -12.04 -16.60
N LYS A 48 -15.19 -12.46 -17.20
CA LYS A 48 -16.10 -11.59 -17.94
C LYS A 48 -16.83 -10.58 -17.04
N ARG A 49 -16.85 -10.80 -15.72
CA ARG A 49 -17.47 -9.89 -14.73
C ARG A 49 -16.48 -8.87 -14.17
N ALA A 50 -15.19 -9.00 -14.51
CA ALA A 50 -14.17 -8.08 -14.03
C ALA A 50 -14.45 -6.64 -14.48
N ASN A 51 -14.20 -5.69 -13.58
CA ASN A 51 -14.35 -4.27 -13.87
C ASN A 51 -13.35 -3.86 -14.98
N LYS A 52 -13.85 -3.15 -15.99
CA LYS A 52 -13.07 -2.69 -17.15
C LYS A 52 -12.48 -1.30 -16.93
N ASN A 53 -12.93 -0.58 -15.90
CA ASN A 53 -12.49 0.77 -15.62
C ASN A 53 -11.04 0.77 -15.11
N PRO A 54 -10.25 1.80 -15.46
CA PRO A 54 -8.94 2.01 -14.86
C PRO A 54 -9.06 2.22 -13.35
N ARG A 55 -8.04 1.76 -12.62
CA ARG A 55 -7.91 1.91 -11.17
C ARG A 55 -6.64 2.66 -10.85
N VAL A 56 -6.59 3.31 -9.70
CA VAL A 56 -5.36 3.90 -9.17
C VAL A 56 -4.79 2.99 -8.09
N PHE A 57 -3.54 2.61 -8.28
CA PHE A 57 -2.73 1.90 -7.28
C PHE A 57 -1.75 2.89 -6.66
N ALA A 58 -1.91 3.17 -5.37
CA ALA A 58 -0.93 3.87 -4.56
C ALA A 58 -0.05 2.86 -3.82
N ARG A 59 1.27 3.04 -3.90
CA ARG A 59 2.29 2.22 -3.25
C ARG A 59 3.10 3.13 -2.34
N ALA A 60 2.77 3.16 -1.06
CA ALA A 60 3.46 3.92 -0.02
C ALA A 60 4.58 3.06 0.58
N LEU A 61 5.81 3.55 0.51
CA LEU A 61 6.99 2.95 1.11
C LEU A 61 7.43 3.78 2.30
N SER A 62 7.57 3.16 3.45
CA SER A 62 8.09 3.84 4.63
C SER A 62 9.21 3.04 5.25
N PHE A 63 10.30 3.74 5.55
CA PHE A 63 11.49 3.19 6.20
C PHE A 63 11.42 3.52 7.70
N VAL A 64 10.33 3.10 8.35
CA VAL A 64 10.09 3.39 9.76
C VAL A 64 10.99 2.54 10.64
N LEU A 65 11.59 3.17 11.66
CA LEU A 65 12.40 2.51 12.68
C LEU A 65 11.55 1.71 13.68
N ASP A 66 10.37 2.23 14.07
CA ASP A 66 9.46 1.62 15.06
C ASP A 66 7.97 1.59 14.62
N PHE A 67 7.37 0.40 14.60
CA PHE A 67 5.93 0.25 14.35
C PHE A 67 5.12 0.58 15.62
N SER A 68 4.19 1.53 15.50
CA SER A 68 3.31 2.00 16.58
C SER A 68 2.03 2.57 15.99
N SER A 69 1.01 2.79 16.82
CA SER A 69 -0.25 3.39 16.37
C SER A 69 -0.06 4.77 15.75
N SER A 70 0.79 5.61 16.32
CA SER A 70 1.05 6.96 15.81
C SER A 70 1.85 6.94 14.51
N SER A 71 2.89 6.10 14.43
CA SER A 71 3.71 6.01 13.20
C SER A 71 2.90 5.43 12.04
N PHE A 72 2.07 4.40 12.27
CA PHE A 72 1.19 3.85 11.24
C PHE A 72 0.11 4.85 10.81
N GLU A 73 -0.50 5.57 11.76
CA GLU A 73 -1.52 6.58 11.45
C GLU A 73 -0.95 7.74 10.63
N HIS A 74 0.22 8.26 10.98
CA HIS A 74 0.86 9.32 10.20
C HIS A 74 1.18 8.87 8.77
N LEU A 75 1.68 7.64 8.61
CA LEU A 75 1.93 7.05 7.30
C LEU A 75 0.63 6.97 6.48
N LEU A 76 -0.44 6.42 7.05
CA LEU A 76 -1.73 6.32 6.38
C LEU A 76 -2.23 7.71 5.95
N VAL A 77 -2.21 8.68 6.86
CA VAL A 77 -2.67 10.05 6.57
C VAL A 77 -1.85 10.69 5.43
N ASP A 78 -0.54 10.52 5.43
CA ASP A 78 0.35 11.00 4.37
C ASP A 78 0.04 10.34 3.01
N ALA A 79 -0.20 9.03 3.01
CA ALA A 79 -0.57 8.29 1.81
C ALA A 79 -1.92 8.76 1.25
N LEU A 80 -2.93 8.96 2.11
CA LEU A 80 -4.24 9.49 1.71
C LEU A 80 -4.12 10.94 1.21
N ASN A 81 -3.33 11.79 1.87
CA ASN A 81 -3.04 13.16 1.42
C ASN A 81 -2.39 13.16 0.01
N ALA A 82 -1.48 12.23 -0.25
CA ALA A 82 -0.84 12.12 -1.56
C ALA A 82 -1.85 11.73 -2.65
N MET A 83 -2.80 10.84 -2.33
CA MET A 83 -3.86 10.45 -3.24
C MET A 83 -4.87 11.57 -3.50
N ASP A 84 -5.24 12.35 -2.48
CA ASP A 84 -6.17 13.49 -2.60
C ASP A 84 -5.69 14.54 -3.62
N VAL A 85 -4.36 14.74 -3.73
CA VAL A 85 -3.79 15.72 -4.66
C VAL A 85 -3.85 15.27 -6.11
N VAL A 86 -3.84 13.97 -6.37
CA VAL A 86 -4.00 13.47 -7.73
C VAL A 86 -5.48 13.54 -8.04
N ASN A 87 -5.86 14.30 -9.07
CA ASN A 87 -7.23 14.30 -9.56
C ASN A 87 -7.56 12.90 -10.13
N LEU A 88 -8.06 12.03 -9.27
CA LEU A 88 -8.39 10.65 -9.59
C LEU A 88 -9.55 10.66 -10.58
N LYS A 89 -9.25 10.42 -11.86
CA LYS A 89 -10.29 10.25 -12.90
C LYS A 89 -11.23 9.10 -12.58
N SER A 90 -10.74 8.11 -11.84
CA SER A 90 -11.51 6.95 -11.35
C SER A 90 -11.61 7.00 -9.83
N LYS A 91 -12.84 7.05 -9.33
CA LYS A 91 -13.16 7.02 -7.88
C LYS A 91 -13.66 5.64 -7.43
N ALA A 92 -13.29 4.57 -8.13
CA ALA A 92 -13.78 3.23 -7.81
C ALA A 92 -12.68 2.19 -7.94
N ASP A 93 -12.69 1.24 -7.01
CA ASP A 93 -11.75 0.11 -6.90
C ASP A 93 -10.26 0.52 -6.85
N ASN A 94 -9.96 1.67 -6.26
CA ASN A 94 -8.59 2.09 -6.01
C ASN A 94 -7.97 1.20 -4.91
N HIS A 95 -6.64 1.09 -4.93
CA HIS A 95 -5.91 0.22 -4.02
C HIS A 95 -4.76 0.97 -3.38
N LEU A 96 -4.67 0.92 -2.06
CA LEU A 96 -3.53 1.45 -1.30
C LEU A 96 -2.69 0.29 -0.76
N PHE A 97 -1.41 0.32 -1.05
CA PHE A 97 -0.43 -0.58 -0.46
C PHE A 97 0.53 0.20 0.42
N VAL A 98 0.66 -0.22 1.66
CA VAL A 98 1.61 0.34 2.63
C VAL A 98 2.69 -0.70 2.89
N ASN A 99 3.93 -0.41 2.52
CA ASN A 99 5.06 -1.30 2.80
C ASN A 99 5.98 -0.63 3.83
N LEU A 100 5.98 -1.18 5.04
CA LEU A 100 6.88 -0.80 6.12
C LEU A 100 8.15 -1.63 5.99
N VAL A 101 9.21 -0.97 5.56
CA VAL A 101 10.54 -1.53 5.37
C VAL A 101 11.35 -1.22 6.63
N GLY A 102 11.50 -2.19 7.52
CA GLY A 102 12.36 -2.04 8.69
C GLY A 102 13.83 -1.88 8.28
N GLU A 103 14.56 -0.98 8.94
CA GLU A 103 16.00 -0.81 8.71
C GLU A 103 16.83 -1.96 9.30
N SER A 104 16.29 -2.68 10.30
CA SER A 104 16.91 -3.88 10.86
C SER A 104 16.03 -5.10 10.63
N GLU A 105 16.62 -6.17 10.13
CA GLU A 105 15.93 -7.46 9.92
C GLU A 105 15.48 -8.12 11.23
N ASN A 106 15.73 -7.49 12.40
CA ASN A 106 15.54 -8.07 13.72
C ASN A 106 14.47 -7.37 14.57
N ILE A 107 13.63 -6.50 13.99
CA ILE A 107 12.52 -5.89 14.72
C ILE A 107 11.54 -7.00 15.11
N VAL A 108 11.36 -7.21 16.41
CA VAL A 108 10.43 -8.21 16.94
C VAL A 108 9.05 -7.57 17.09
N LEU A 109 8.06 -8.09 16.37
CA LEU A 109 6.66 -7.63 16.45
C LEU A 109 5.74 -8.80 16.78
N ASP A 110 4.76 -8.54 17.62
CA ASP A 110 3.63 -9.45 17.84
C ASP A 110 2.59 -9.22 16.72
N PRO A 111 2.30 -10.23 15.88
CA PRO A 111 1.31 -10.10 14.80
C PRO A 111 -0.08 -9.67 15.27
N VAL A 112 -0.48 -10.06 16.49
CA VAL A 112 -1.79 -9.70 17.05
C VAL A 112 -1.84 -8.20 17.35
N VAL A 113 -0.76 -7.64 17.88
CA VAL A 113 -0.63 -6.21 18.13
C VAL A 113 -0.60 -5.43 16.81
N VAL A 114 0.11 -5.94 15.81
CA VAL A 114 0.15 -5.34 14.47
C VAL A 114 -1.24 -5.27 13.86
N GLU A 115 -1.97 -6.39 13.84
CA GLU A 115 -3.32 -6.46 13.31
C GLU A 115 -4.25 -5.49 14.04
N GLN A 116 -4.24 -5.50 15.37
CA GLN A 116 -5.10 -4.64 16.19
C GLN A 116 -4.87 -3.15 15.86
N ILE A 117 -3.60 -2.72 15.83
CA ILE A 117 -3.25 -1.35 15.48
C ILE A 117 -3.72 -1.02 14.06
N THR A 118 -3.39 -1.84 13.08
CA THR A 118 -3.74 -1.60 11.68
C THR A 118 -5.26 -1.50 11.50
N VAL A 119 -6.03 -2.44 12.07
CA VAL A 119 -7.50 -2.45 11.99
C VAL A 119 -8.11 -1.22 12.65
N ASP A 120 -7.65 -0.85 13.85
CA ASP A 120 -8.20 0.31 14.57
C ASP A 120 -7.93 1.61 13.82
N ILE A 121 -6.73 1.80 13.29
CA ILE A 121 -6.40 2.97 12.47
C ILE A 121 -7.25 3.00 11.19
N LEU A 122 -7.36 1.89 10.46
CA LEU A 122 -8.12 1.84 9.21
C LEU A 122 -9.62 2.12 9.45
N LYS A 123 -10.19 1.63 10.55
CA LYS A 123 -11.57 1.95 10.96
C LYS A 123 -11.75 3.44 11.19
N ARG A 124 -10.83 4.10 11.91
CA ARG A 124 -10.89 5.56 12.18
C ARG A 124 -10.85 6.40 10.90
N HIS A 125 -10.19 5.94 9.85
CA HIS A 125 -10.07 6.65 8.57
C HIS A 125 -10.97 6.10 7.45
N SER A 126 -11.92 5.23 7.79
CA SER A 126 -12.75 4.48 6.83
C SER A 126 -13.56 5.36 5.87
N GLU A 127 -14.17 6.43 6.36
CA GLU A 127 -14.93 7.38 5.53
C GLU A 127 -14.03 8.03 4.46
N ARG A 128 -12.80 8.39 4.84
CA ARG A 128 -11.84 9.01 3.94
C ARG A 128 -11.32 8.03 2.90
N ILE A 129 -11.02 6.80 3.32
CA ILE A 129 -10.63 5.69 2.43
C ILE A 129 -11.74 5.45 1.39
N ALA A 130 -12.99 5.37 1.83
CA ALA A 130 -14.15 5.21 0.95
C ALA A 130 -14.34 6.42 0.02
N GLY A 131 -14.16 7.65 0.51
CA GLY A 131 -14.26 8.88 -0.28
C GLY A 131 -13.24 8.97 -1.43
N LEU A 132 -12.08 8.34 -1.25
CA LEU A 132 -11.04 8.17 -2.28
C LEU A 132 -11.30 7.00 -3.23
N GLY A 133 -12.41 6.27 -3.04
CA GLY A 133 -12.76 5.11 -3.85
C GLY A 133 -11.84 3.91 -3.62
N ILE A 134 -11.15 3.86 -2.48
CA ILE A 134 -10.24 2.76 -2.14
C ILE A 134 -11.07 1.57 -1.66
N SER A 135 -11.00 0.46 -2.41
CA SER A 135 -11.70 -0.78 -2.07
C SER A 135 -10.85 -1.73 -1.23
N GLU A 136 -9.53 -1.56 -1.27
CA GLU A 136 -8.58 -2.45 -0.61
C GLU A 136 -7.37 -1.66 -0.11
N VAL A 137 -7.02 -1.91 1.15
CA VAL A 137 -5.77 -1.46 1.76
C VAL A 137 -4.97 -2.70 2.15
N GLU A 138 -3.77 -2.85 1.62
CA GLU A 138 -2.84 -3.95 1.93
C GLU A 138 -1.64 -3.36 2.69
N THR A 139 -1.35 -3.87 3.88
CA THR A 139 -0.20 -3.44 4.69
C THR A 139 0.81 -4.57 4.74
N ARG A 140 2.06 -4.33 4.34
CA ARG A 140 3.15 -5.29 4.45
C ARG A 140 4.19 -4.81 5.44
N ILE A 141 4.60 -5.69 6.35
CA ILE A 141 5.67 -5.43 7.32
C ILE A 141 6.63 -6.62 7.30
N VAL A 142 7.94 -6.35 7.32
CA VAL A 142 8.95 -7.40 7.55
C VAL A 142 9.43 -7.30 8.99
N CYS A 143 9.31 -8.38 9.75
CA CYS A 143 9.66 -8.44 11.17
C CYS A 143 10.03 -9.86 11.61
N CYS A 144 10.55 -10.01 12.81
CA CYS A 144 10.78 -11.28 13.49
C CYS A 144 9.68 -11.56 14.52
N LEU A 145 9.37 -12.83 14.77
CA LEU A 145 8.45 -13.24 15.84
C LEU A 145 9.15 -13.35 17.20
N ALA A 146 10.47 -13.57 17.20
CA ALA A 146 11.34 -13.59 18.35
C ALA A 146 12.74 -13.12 17.96
N ARG A 147 13.60 -12.79 18.94
CA ARG A 147 14.95 -12.24 18.67
C ARG A 147 15.82 -13.14 17.79
N ASP A 148 15.66 -14.46 17.91
CA ASP A 148 16.46 -15.46 17.17
C ASP A 148 15.67 -16.14 16.05
N SER A 149 14.46 -15.65 15.73
CA SER A 149 13.67 -16.18 14.63
C SER A 149 14.08 -15.53 13.31
N PRO A 150 13.99 -16.23 12.17
CA PRO A 150 14.18 -15.62 10.86
C PRO A 150 13.11 -14.55 10.58
N PRO A 151 13.42 -13.54 9.75
CA PRO A 151 12.45 -12.52 9.36
C PRO A 151 11.31 -13.12 8.53
N ILE A 152 10.10 -12.64 8.80
CA ILE A 152 8.87 -12.99 8.09
C ILE A 152 8.21 -11.72 7.53
N ALA A 153 7.42 -11.87 6.47
CA ALA A 153 6.59 -10.79 5.95
C ALA A 153 5.13 -11.00 6.40
N LEU A 154 4.64 -10.11 7.28
CA LEU A 154 3.23 -9.98 7.60
C LEU A 154 2.52 -9.21 6.48
N ARG A 155 1.28 -9.61 6.16
CA ARG A 155 0.42 -8.98 5.16
C ARG A 155 -1.03 -8.99 5.58
#